data_AF-A0A914RJR5-F1
#
_entry.id   AF-A0A914RJR5-F1
#
_cell.length_a   1.000
_cell.length_b   1.000
_cell.length_c   1.000
_cell.angle_alpha   90.00
_cell.angle_beta   90.00
_cell.angle_gamma   90.00
#
_symmetry.space_group_name_H-M   'P 1'
#
loop_
_entity.id
_entity.type
_entity.pdbx_description
1 polymer ?
#
loop_
_entity_poly.entity_id
_entity_poly.type
_entity_poly.pdbx_seq_one_letter_code
_entity_poly.pdbx_strand_id
1 'polypeptide(L)'
;MKYPQQFVGYDYRRPLQIAPEQQGVYELVIVDPPFLSDECIVKVAQSVRLLAKNAANTKVERLFFAHRCAFRPTHEKNLANEFACFANYNTQIL
;
A
#
# COMPACT_ATOMS: atom_id res chain seq x y z
N MET A 1 -22.55 -7.29 3.10
CA MET A 1 -21.49 -6.28 2.89
C MET A 1 -22.16 -4.93 2.61
N LYS A 2 -21.68 -3.84 3.21
CA LYS A 2 -22.32 -2.52 3.12
C LYS A 2 -22.11 -1.83 1.75
N TYR A 3 -21.08 -2.19 0.98
CA TYR A 3 -20.78 -1.60 -0.34
C TYR A 3 -20.19 -2.62 -1.35
N PRO A 4 -20.95 -3.63 -1.78
CA PRO A 4 -20.39 -4.76 -2.54
C PRO A 4 -19.72 -4.38 -3.88
N GLN A 5 -20.10 -3.27 -4.49
CA GLN A 5 -19.51 -2.80 -5.75
C GLN A 5 -18.20 -2.01 -5.56
N GLN A 6 -17.88 -1.62 -4.32
CA GLN A 6 -16.65 -0.88 -3.99
C GLN A 6 -15.52 -1.79 -3.50
N PHE A 7 -15.78 -3.11 -3.41
CA PHE A 7 -14.80 -4.10 -2.99
C PHE A 7 -14.53 -5.08 -4.12
N VAL A 8 -13.24 -5.37 -4.31
CA VAL A 8 -12.77 -6.44 -5.18
C VAL A 8 -12.04 -7.47 -4.32
N GLY A 9 -12.20 -8.75 -4.67
CA GLY A 9 -11.45 -9.80 -4.01
C GLY A 9 -9.95 -9.63 -4.28
N TYR A 10 -9.14 -9.70 -3.23
CA TYR A 10 -7.69 -9.60 -3.29
C TYR A 10 -7.05 -10.64 -2.37
N ASP A 11 -6.15 -11.47 -2.91
CA ASP A 11 -5.35 -12.44 -2.13
C ASP A 11 -3.90 -11.95 -2.07
N TYR A 12 -3.47 -11.44 -0.92
CA TYR A 12 -2.11 -10.95 -0.71
C TYR A 12 -1.03 -12.01 -0.95
N ARG A 13 -1.37 -13.31 -0.88
CA ARG A 13 -0.44 -14.41 -1.18
C ARG A 13 -0.16 -14.52 -2.67
N ARG A 14 -1.00 -13.90 -3.51
CA ARG A 14 -0.90 -13.86 -4.97
C ARG A 14 -0.95 -12.40 -5.47
N PRO A 15 0.04 -11.57 -5.11
CA PRO A 15 0.00 -10.12 -5.31
C PRO A 15 -0.06 -9.66 -6.78
N LEU A 16 0.29 -10.56 -7.73
CA LEU A 16 0.23 -10.30 -9.16
C LEU A 16 -1.12 -10.68 -9.79
N GLN A 17 -2.02 -11.34 -9.06
CA GLN A 17 -3.36 -11.70 -9.52
C GLN A 17 -4.34 -10.53 -9.31
N ILE A 18 -4.01 -9.38 -9.90
CA ILE A 18 -4.88 -8.19 -9.93
C ILE A 18 -5.68 -8.23 -11.23
N ALA A 19 -7.00 -8.06 -11.13
CA ALA A 19 -7.89 -8.02 -12.28
C ALA A 19 -7.47 -6.88 -13.25
N PRO A 20 -7.46 -7.11 -14.58
CA PRO A 20 -6.96 -6.14 -15.55
C PRO A 20 -7.57 -4.73 -15.43
N GLU A 21 -8.86 -4.65 -15.11
CA GLU A 21 -9.60 -3.40 -14.91
C GLU A 21 -9.15 -2.57 -13.70
N GLN A 22 -8.39 -3.18 -12.77
CA GLN A 22 -7.84 -2.52 -11.60
C GLN A 22 -6.38 -2.08 -11.81
N GLN A 23 -5.75 -2.47 -12.92
CA GLN A 23 -4.35 -2.18 -13.16
C GLN A 23 -4.16 -0.78 -13.74
N GLY A 24 -3.29 0.03 -13.12
CA GLY A 24 -2.90 1.34 -13.65
C GLY A 24 -4.01 2.39 -13.63
N VAL A 25 -5.02 2.26 -12.78
CA VAL A 25 -6.16 3.19 -12.73
C VAL A 25 -6.15 4.10 -11.51
N TYR A 26 -5.33 3.80 -10.51
CA TYR A 26 -5.33 4.50 -9.23
C TYR A 26 -4.27 5.59 -9.15
N GLU A 27 -4.68 6.81 -8.80
CA GLU A 27 -3.76 7.95 -8.59
C GLU A 27 -3.19 7.97 -7.17
N LEU A 28 -3.97 7.53 -6.19
CA LEU A 28 -3.56 7.38 -4.80
C LEU A 28 -3.86 5.95 -4.34
N VAL A 29 -2.85 5.30 -3.78
CA VAL A 29 -2.97 3.97 -3.19
C VAL A 29 -2.54 4.05 -1.73
N ILE A 30 -3.44 3.69 -0.82
CA ILE A 30 -3.19 3.63 0.62
C ILE A 30 -3.13 2.16 0.99
N VAL A 31 -2.09 1.76 1.73
CA VAL A 31 -1.89 0.37 2.16
C VAL A 31 -1.58 0.31 3.64
N ASP A 32 -2.14 -0.69 4.30
CA ASP A 32 -1.84 -1.07 5.68
C ASP A 32 -1.50 -2.57 5.68
N PRO A 33 -0.21 -2.94 5.47
CA PRO A 33 0.19 -4.34 5.31
C PRO A 33 -0.08 -5.12 6.59
N PRO A 34 -0.53 -6.39 6.50
CA PRO A 34 -0.82 -7.21 7.67
C PRO A 34 0.42 -7.54 8.51
N PHE A 35 1.62 -7.47 7.92
CA PHE A 35 2.89 -7.80 8.57
C PHE A 35 4.00 -6.83 8.16
N LEU A 36 4.98 -6.64 9.05
CA LEU A 36 6.18 -5.83 8.79
C LEU A 36 7.35 -6.64 8.21
N SER A 37 7.13 -7.90 7.82
CA SER A 37 8.18 -8.71 7.23
C SER A 37 8.53 -8.23 5.82
N ASP A 38 9.80 -8.33 5.43
CA ASP A 38 10.28 -7.93 4.11
C ASP A 38 9.47 -8.58 2.97
N GLU A 39 9.14 -9.88 3.14
CA GLU A 39 8.30 -10.60 2.18
C GLU A 39 6.92 -9.95 2.02
N CYS A 40 6.29 -9.54 3.12
CA CYS A 40 4.98 -8.88 3.09
C CYS A 40 5.08 -7.53 2.38
N ILE A 41 6.08 -6.71 2.73
CA ILE A 41 6.29 -5.39 2.12
C ILE A 41 6.57 -5.51 0.62
N VAL A 42 7.35 -6.50 0.18
CA VAL A 42 7.61 -6.76 -1.24
C VAL A 42 6.32 -7.15 -1.98
N LYS A 43 5.50 -8.03 -1.42
CA LYS A 43 4.21 -8.44 -2.02
C LYS A 43 3.22 -7.28 -2.12
N VAL A 44 3.16 -6.43 -1.10
CA VAL A 44 2.34 -5.22 -1.14
C VAL A 44 2.85 -4.26 -2.22
N ALA A 45 4.17 -4.04 -2.32
CA ALA A 45 4.73 -3.17 -3.35
C ALA A 45 4.47 -3.68 -4.77
N GLN A 46 4.52 -5.00 -4.99
CA GLN A 46 4.12 -5.61 -6.27
C GLN A 46 2.67 -5.28 -6.63
N SER A 47 1.77 -5.35 -5.63
CA SER A 47 0.34 -5.03 -5.82
C SER A 47 0.16 -3.54 -6.12
N VAL A 48 0.77 -2.66 -5.32
CA VAL A 48 0.72 -1.20 -5.50
C VAL A 48 1.24 -0.81 -6.89
N ARG A 49 2.33 -1.43 -7.36
CA ARG A 49 2.89 -1.19 -8.69
C ARG A 49 1.91 -1.52 -9.81
N LEU A 50 1.12 -2.58 -9.67
CA LEU A 50 0.10 -2.94 -10.65
C LEU A 50 -1.10 -1.99 -10.58
N LEU A 51 -1.51 -1.56 -9.40
CA LEU A 51 -2.67 -0.69 -9.19
C LEU A 51 -2.41 0.76 -9.64
N ALA A 52 -1.21 1.28 -9.38
CA ALA A 52 -0.90 2.69 -9.58
C ALA A 52 -0.77 3.09 -11.06
N LYS A 53 -1.46 4.18 -11.44
CA LYS A 53 -1.49 4.73 -12.81
C LYS A 53 -0.13 5.14 -13.35
N ASN A 54 0.76 5.63 -12.48
CA ASN A 54 2.09 6.11 -12.83
C ASN A 54 3.16 5.40 -11.97
N ALA A 55 3.15 4.07 -11.96
CA ALA A 55 4.23 3.32 -11.34
C ALA A 55 5.52 3.57 -12.14
N ALA A 56 6.33 4.53 -11.69
CA ALA A 56 7.66 4.75 -12.23
C ALA A 56 8.38 3.40 -12.30
N ASN A 57 9.22 3.19 -13.31
CA ASN A 57 10.01 1.97 -13.55
C ASN A 57 11.10 1.75 -12.49
N THR A 58 10.79 2.02 -11.24
CA THR A 58 11.64 1.78 -10.10
C THR A 58 11.69 0.29 -9.86
N LYS A 59 12.88 -0.29 -10.06
CA LYS A 59 13.20 -1.64 -9.58
C LYS A 59 12.71 -1.76 -8.14
N VAL A 60 12.04 -2.86 -7.86
CA VAL A 60 11.38 -3.23 -6.59
C VAL A 60 12.32 -3.21 -5.38
N GLU A 61 13.58 -2.78 -5.52
CA GLU A 61 14.60 -2.77 -4.48
C GLU A 61 14.65 -1.44 -3.68
N ARG A 62 13.97 -0.37 -4.13
CA ARG A 62 13.72 0.89 -3.38
C ARG A 62 12.21 1.18 -3.25
N LEU A 63 11.47 0.10 -2.98
CA LEU A 63 10.04 -0.20 -3.12
C LEU A 63 9.05 0.96 -3.34
N PHE A 64 9.11 2.04 -2.56
CA PHE A 64 8.15 3.15 -2.66
C PHE A 64 8.76 4.54 -2.83
N PHE A 65 10.08 4.72 -2.65
CA PHE A 65 10.70 6.07 -2.50
C PHE A 65 9.97 6.94 -1.46
N ALA A 66 9.41 6.30 -0.44
CA ALA A 66 8.62 6.97 0.56
C ALA A 66 9.48 7.54 1.68
N HIS A 67 9.07 8.68 2.22
CA HIS A 67 9.61 9.28 3.43
C HIS A 67 8.61 9.13 4.57
N ARG A 68 9.12 9.09 5.81
CA ARG A 68 8.27 9.05 7.00
C ARG A 68 7.56 10.40 7.16
N CYS A 69 6.26 10.35 7.40
CA CYS A 69 5.44 11.54 7.63
C CYS A 69 5.39 11.92 9.12
N ALA A 70 4.88 13.11 9.43
CA ALA A 70 4.82 13.62 10.81
C ALA A 70 3.67 12.99 11.63
N PHE A 71 2.63 12.52 10.94
CA PHE A 71 1.45 11.86 11.45
C PHE A 71 1.83 10.54 12.11
N ARG A 72 1.36 10.39 13.35
CA ARG A 72 1.61 9.22 14.19
C ARG A 72 0.31 8.46 14.38
N PRO A 73 0.04 7.45 13.54
CA PRO A 73 -1.15 6.62 13.73
C PRO A 73 -1.10 5.94 15.09
N THR A 74 -2.27 5.83 15.72
CA THR A 74 -2.47 5.08 16.96
C THR A 74 -3.57 4.06 16.75
N HIS A 75 -3.48 2.94 17.45
CA HIS A 75 -4.46 1.87 17.37
C HIS A 75 -5.20 1.78 18.72
N GLU A 76 -6.53 1.73 18.68
CA GLU A 76 -7.39 1.72 19.88
C GLU A 76 -7.01 0.62 20.88
N LYS A 77 -6.53 -0.52 20.39
CA LYS A 77 -6.16 -1.70 21.20
C LYS A 77 -4.70 -1.75 21.67
N ASN A 78 -3.95 -0.64 21.64
CA ASN A 78 -2.55 -0.55 22.12
C ASN A 78 -1.69 -1.77 21.71
N LEU A 79 -1.58 -2.01 20.40
CA LEU A 79 -0.64 -2.99 19.89
C LEU A 79 0.80 -2.53 20.19
N ALA A 80 1.68 -3.48 20.56
CA ALA A 80 3.04 -3.16 21.01
C ALA A 80 3.98 -2.63 19.90
N ASN A 81 3.55 -2.67 18.65
CA ASN A 81 4.36 -2.26 17.50
C ASN A 81 4.31 -0.74 17.31
N GLU A 82 5.43 -0.16 16.89
CA GLU A 82 5.46 1.25 16.46
C GLU A 82 4.73 1.39 15.11
N PHE A 83 3.69 2.21 15.07
CA PHE A 83 3.02 2.57 13.83
C PHE A 83 3.63 3.84 13.24
N ALA A 84 3.78 3.86 11.92
CA ALA A 84 4.30 5.01 11.20
C ALA A 84 3.59 5.17 9.86
N CYS A 85 3.45 6.42 9.40
CA CYS A 85 2.94 6.75 8.09
C CYS A 85 4.10 7.08 7.15
N PHE A 86 4.00 6.64 5.89
CA PHE A 86 4.98 6.90 4.86
C PHE A 86 4.27 7.32 3.56
N ALA A 87 4.84 8.30 2.86
CA ALA A 87 4.33 8.79 1.58
C ALA A 87 5.46 9.00 0.58
N ASN A 88 5.19 8.76 -0.71
CA ASN A 88 6.12 9.00 -1.81
C ASN A 88 5.88 10.32 -2.53
N TYR A 89 5.05 11.19 -1.96
CA TYR A 89 4.72 12.52 -2.43
C TYR A 89 4.82 13.51 -1.26
N ASN A 90 5.12 14.77 -1.57
CA ASN A 90 5.19 15.80 -0.54
C ASN A 90 3.78 16.11 -0.01
N THR A 91 3.63 16.11 1.31
CA THR A 91 2.36 16.38 1.99
C THR A 91 2.64 17.19 3.25
N GLN A 92 1.78 18.18 3.49
CA GLN A 92 1.84 19.01 4.70
C GLN A 92 0.86 18.54 5.78
N ILE A 93 -0.03 17.62 5.41
CA ILE A 93 -1.16 17.17 6.25
C ILE A 93 -0.83 15.86 6.94
N LEU A 94 0.02 15.02 6.32
CA LEU A 94 0.51 13.77 6.91
C LEU A 94 1.88 13.97 7.52
#